data_AF-A0A7S3SE09-F1
#
_entry.id   AF-A0A7S3SE09-F1
#
_cell.length_a   1.000
_cell.length_b   1.000
_cell.length_c   1.000
_cell.angle_alpha   90.00
_cell.angle_beta   90.00
_cell.angle_gamma   90.00
#
_symmetry.space_group_name_H-M   'P 1'
#
loop_
_entity.id
_entity.type
_entity.pdbx_description
1 polymer ?
#
loop_
_entity_poly.entity_id
_entity_poly.type
_entity_poly.pdbx_seq_one_letter_code
_entity_poly.pdbx_strand_id
1 'polypeptide(L)'
;HKSTLIHVVSDHGRNARDGKSHGGFTTEEMAVPWILAGAGVKRGKRLTWPISTTDTAPTLLHALGVSPPVQMHGRVVMEAFTGFEPSDGQGWRIMTVSMRNDTTHTRGIKHAPPAL
;
A
#
# COMPACT_ATOMS: atom_id res chain seq x y z
N HIS A 1 0.63 32.49 0.57
CA HIS A 1 1.44 31.55 -0.26
C HIS A 1 0.52 30.45 -0.79
N LYS A 2 0.58 30.12 -2.08
CA LYS A 2 -0.11 28.95 -2.64
C LYS A 2 0.86 27.76 -2.62
N SER A 3 0.51 26.69 -1.92
CA SER A 3 1.25 25.43 -1.91
C SER A 3 0.53 24.41 -2.78
N THR A 4 1.24 23.75 -3.69
CA THR A 4 0.70 22.68 -4.53
C THR A 4 1.04 21.32 -3.94
N LEU A 5 0.05 20.43 -3.90
CA LEU A 5 0.22 19.01 -3.64
C LEU A 5 0.25 18.27 -4.98
N ILE A 6 1.28 17.45 -5.18
CA ILE A 6 1.45 16.61 -6.35
C ILE A 6 1.20 15.17 -5.92
N HIS A 7 0.27 14.50 -6.60
CA HIS A 7 0.02 13.07 -6.47
C HIS A 7 0.25 12.42 -7.82
N VAL A 8 1.12 11.40 -7.86
CA VAL A 8 1.39 10.59 -9.04
C VAL A 8 0.99 9.16 -8.73
N VAL A 9 0.11 8.61 -9.55
CA VAL A 9 -0.45 7.26 -9.38
C VAL A 9 -0.67 6.61 -10.74
N SER A 10 -0.53 5.29 -10.80
CA SER A 10 -1.01 4.49 -11.94
C SER A 10 -2.30 3.78 -11.54
N ASP A 11 -3.22 3.62 -12.48
CA ASP A 11 -4.46 2.88 -12.28
C ASP A 11 -4.21 1.36 -12.23
N HIS A 12 -3.27 0.88 -13.03
CA HIS A 12 -2.80 -0.50 -13.02
C HIS A 12 -1.35 -0.60 -13.51
N GLY A 13 -0.76 -1.79 -13.32
CA GLY A 13 0.55 -2.15 -13.85
C GLY A 13 0.46 -2.90 -15.20
N ARG A 14 1.50 -3.65 -15.55
CA ARG A 14 1.58 -4.44 -16.79
C ARG A 14 2.18 -5.80 -16.49
N ASN A 15 1.80 -6.80 -17.28
CA ASN A 15 2.34 -8.14 -17.16
C ASN A 15 3.86 -8.14 -17.40
N ALA A 16 4.61 -8.76 -16.49
CA ALA A 16 6.07 -8.77 -16.53
C ALA A 16 6.66 -9.49 -17.75
N ARG A 17 5.91 -10.40 -18.39
CA ARG A 17 6.41 -11.22 -19.50
C ARG A 17 6.46 -10.45 -20.82
N ASP A 18 5.43 -9.65 -21.09
CA ASP A 18 5.29 -8.94 -22.38
C ASP A 18 5.34 -7.42 -22.26
N GLY A 19 5.24 -6.87 -21.04
CA GLY A 19 5.22 -5.44 -20.75
C GLY A 19 3.98 -4.71 -21.28
N LYS A 20 2.96 -5.43 -21.76
CA LYS A 20 1.83 -4.88 -22.52
C LYS A 20 0.48 -5.33 -21.97
N SER A 21 0.31 -6.59 -21.63
CA SER A 21 -0.96 -7.09 -21.14
C SER A 21 -1.26 -6.55 -19.74
N HIS A 22 -2.54 -6.43 -19.38
CA HIS A 22 -3.00 -6.04 -18.05
C HIS A 22 -4.34 -6.71 -17.73
N GLY A 23 -4.77 -6.62 -16.46
CA GLY A 23 -6.04 -7.16 -15.97
C GLY A 23 -5.91 -8.49 -15.22
N GLY A 24 -4.70 -9.04 -15.11
CA GLY A 24 -4.39 -10.15 -14.23
C GLY A 24 -4.18 -9.72 -12.77
N PHE A 25 -3.84 -10.70 -11.92
CA PHE A 25 -3.60 -10.53 -10.49
C PHE A 25 -2.12 -10.69 -10.10
N THR A 26 -1.21 -10.54 -11.06
CA THR A 26 0.23 -10.60 -10.77
C THR A 26 0.67 -9.37 -9.98
N THR A 27 1.77 -9.49 -9.22
CA THR A 27 2.31 -8.37 -8.44
C THR A 27 2.62 -7.18 -9.34
N GLU A 28 3.18 -7.39 -10.52
CA GLU A 28 3.55 -6.34 -11.47
C GLU A 28 2.34 -5.64 -12.10
N GLU A 29 1.19 -6.32 -12.14
CA GLU A 29 -0.07 -5.74 -12.60
C GLU A 29 -0.82 -4.99 -11.49
N MET A 30 -0.67 -5.40 -10.23
CA MET A 30 -1.40 -4.84 -9.08
C MET A 30 -0.60 -3.78 -8.30
N ALA A 31 0.73 -3.89 -8.23
CA ALA A 31 1.60 -2.98 -7.48
C ALA A 31 1.95 -1.75 -8.33
N VAL A 32 1.17 -0.69 -8.17
CA VAL A 32 1.32 0.57 -8.89
C VAL A 32 2.13 1.61 -8.10
N PRO A 33 2.81 2.56 -8.77
CA PRO A 33 3.37 3.70 -8.09
C PRO A 33 2.26 4.52 -7.42
N TRP A 34 2.53 4.96 -6.18
CA TRP A 34 1.70 5.90 -5.45
C TRP A 34 2.64 6.86 -4.73
N ILE A 35 2.77 8.08 -5.25
CA ILE A 35 3.76 9.07 -4.82
C ILE A 35 3.05 10.36 -4.47
N LEU A 36 3.30 10.88 -3.28
CA LEU A 36 2.78 12.16 -2.80
C LEU A 36 3.92 13.11 -2.48
N ALA A 37 3.82 14.37 -2.90
CA ALA A 37 4.81 15.40 -2.62
C ALA A 37 4.15 16.78 -2.51
N GLY A 38 4.52 17.56 -1.49
CA GLY A 38 3.99 18.90 -1.29
C GLY A 38 4.15 19.37 0.15
N ALA A 39 3.55 20.53 0.45
CA ALA A 39 3.48 21.01 1.82
C ALA A 39 2.72 20.00 2.71
N GLY A 40 3.23 19.76 3.92
CA GLY A 40 2.64 18.81 4.87
C GLY A 40 2.93 17.32 4.60
N VAL A 41 3.66 16.98 3.52
CA VAL A 41 4.02 15.59 3.20
C VAL A 41 5.42 15.26 3.71
N LYS A 42 5.60 14.08 4.32
CA LYS A 42 6.90 13.58 4.80
C LYS A 42 7.85 13.35 3.61
N ARG A 43 8.99 14.04 3.61
CA ARG A 43 10.02 13.87 2.58
C ARG A 43 10.77 12.54 2.75
N GLY A 44 11.01 11.83 1.65
CA GLY A 44 11.78 10.58 1.63
C GLY A 44 11.13 9.40 2.37
N LYS A 45 9.88 9.54 2.82
CA LYS A 45 9.19 8.46 3.55
C LYS A 45 8.74 7.38 2.57
N ARG A 46 9.28 6.17 2.74
CA ARG A 46 8.71 4.96 2.14
C ARG A 46 7.56 4.46 3.01
N LEU A 47 6.41 4.21 2.39
CA LEU A 47 5.29 3.50 3.01
C LEU A 47 5.63 2.00 3.05
N THR A 48 5.52 1.40 4.23
CA THR A 48 5.85 -0.01 4.46
C THR A 48 4.62 -0.89 4.64
N TRP A 49 3.48 -0.29 5.00
CA TRP A 49 2.19 -0.97 5.05
C TRP A 49 1.50 -0.91 3.70
N PRO A 50 0.78 -1.96 3.28
CA PRO A 50 0.01 -1.95 2.05
C PRO A 50 -1.01 -0.81 2.04
N ILE A 51 -1.19 -0.23 0.86
CA ILE A 51 -2.23 0.74 0.53
C ILE A 51 -2.90 0.31 -0.77
N SER A 52 -4.09 0.83 -1.01
CA SER A 52 -4.88 0.61 -2.22
C SER A 52 -5.02 1.90 -3.01
N THR A 53 -5.25 1.80 -4.32
CA THR A 53 -5.62 2.97 -5.14
C THR A 53 -6.88 3.66 -4.61
N THR A 54 -7.79 2.92 -3.96
CA THR A 54 -8.99 3.45 -3.30
C THR A 54 -8.68 4.40 -2.13
N ASP A 55 -7.47 4.33 -1.55
CA ASP A 55 -7.04 5.23 -0.47
C ASP A 55 -6.71 6.64 -0.97
N THR A 56 -6.59 6.81 -2.29
CA THR A 56 -6.25 8.09 -2.93
C THR A 56 -7.27 9.19 -2.61
N ALA A 57 -8.55 8.97 -2.88
CA ALA A 57 -9.59 9.96 -2.68
C ALA A 57 -9.70 10.45 -1.22
N PRO A 58 -9.83 9.58 -0.20
CA PRO A 58 -9.87 10.03 1.19
C PRO A 58 -8.58 10.73 1.62
N THR A 59 -7.42 10.31 1.11
CA THR A 59 -6.13 10.96 1.40
C THR A 59 -6.02 12.37 0.84
N LEU A 60 -6.48 12.59 -0.39
CA LEU A 60 -6.48 13.93 -0.99
C LEU A 60 -7.50 14.86 -0.33
N LEU A 61 -8.68 14.34 0.05
CA LEU A 61 -9.66 15.12 0.83
C LEU A 61 -9.07 15.56 2.17
N HIS A 62 -8.39 14.67 2.89
CA HIS A 62 -7.69 15.00 4.11
C HIS A 62 -6.66 16.12 3.89
N ALA A 63 -5.86 16.05 2.82
CA ALA A 63 -4.88 17.09 2.50
C ALA A 63 -5.51 18.46 2.18
N LEU A 64 -6.76 18.47 1.70
CA LEU A 64 -7.55 19.67 1.46
C LEU A 64 -8.31 20.17 2.70
N GLY A 65 -8.18 19.49 3.84
CA GLY A 65 -8.93 19.81 5.06
C GLY A 65 -10.41 19.41 5.01
N VAL A 66 -10.78 18.50 4.11
CA VAL A 66 -12.15 17.99 3.94
C VAL A 66 -12.25 16.60 4.54
N SER A 67 -13.28 16.37 5.36
CA SER A 67 -13.57 15.04 5.90
C SER A 67 -14.04 14.09 4.78
N PRO A 68 -13.43 12.90 4.60
CA PRO A 68 -13.91 11.92 3.64
C PRO A 68 -15.33 11.43 3.97
N PRO A 69 -16.23 11.30 2.97
CA PRO A 69 -17.54 10.68 3.16
C PRO A 69 -17.42 9.22 3.61
N VAL A 70 -18.34 8.76 4.45
CA VAL A 70 -18.37 7.40 5.01
C VAL A 70 -18.54 6.28 3.97
N GLN A 71 -19.01 6.62 2.77
CA GLN A 71 -19.21 5.70 1.65
C GLN A 71 -17.91 5.35 0.92
N MET A 72 -16.82 6.08 1.17
CA MET A 72 -15.52 5.75 0.60
C MET A 72 -14.95 4.50 1.29
N HIS A 73 -14.61 3.49 0.49
CA HIS A 73 -14.04 2.24 1.00
C HIS A 73 -12.55 2.36 1.40
N GLY A 74 -11.84 3.37 0.87
CA GLY A 74 -10.44 3.59 1.20
C GLY A 74 -10.23 4.30 2.53
N ARG A 75 -9.02 4.22 3.05
CA ARG A 75 -8.59 4.95 4.25
C ARG A 75 -7.75 6.16 3.90
N VAL A 76 -7.64 7.11 4.82
CA VAL A 76 -6.62 8.15 4.74
C VAL A 76 -5.25 7.51 5.03
N VAL A 77 -4.28 7.71 4.14
CA VAL A 77 -2.87 7.31 4.34
C VAL A 77 -2.17 8.33 5.22
N MET A 78 -2.52 8.36 6.50
CA MET A 78 -1.99 9.30 7.49
C MET A 78 -0.47 9.23 7.61
N GLU A 79 0.12 8.08 7.32
CA GLU A 79 1.56 7.82 7.35
C GLU A 79 2.34 8.71 6.37
N ALA A 80 1.68 9.29 5.35
CA ALA A 80 2.26 10.20 4.37
C ALA A 80 2.47 11.64 4.91
N PHE A 81 1.74 12.06 5.94
CA PHE A 81 1.74 13.46 6.40
C PHE A 81 2.64 13.71 7.61
N THR A 82 3.20 14.92 7.69
CA THR A 82 3.92 15.45 8.86
C THR A 82 2.95 15.80 9.98
N GLY A 83 3.36 15.67 11.24
CA GLY A 83 2.50 16.02 12.38
C GLY A 83 1.40 15.00 12.71
N PHE A 84 1.39 13.85 12.04
CA PHE A 84 0.65 12.67 12.49
C PHE A 84 1.50 11.90 13.49
N GLU A 85 1.14 12.00 14.77
CA GLU A 85 1.57 11.07 15.81
C GLU A 85 0.51 9.96 15.92
N PRO A 86 0.87 8.68 15.79
CA PRO A 86 -0.03 7.60 16.17
C PRO A 86 -0.39 7.79 17.64
N SER A 87 -1.63 8.12 17.98
CA SER A 87 -2.04 8.14 19.37
C SER A 87 -2.10 6.69 19.87
N ASP A 88 -1.24 6.38 20.84
CA ASP A 88 -1.05 5.07 21.49
C ASP A 88 -2.30 4.55 22.23
N GLY A 89 -3.43 4.30 21.54
CA GLY A 89 -4.53 3.57 22.20
C GLY A 89 -5.94 3.67 21.62
N GLN A 90 -6.20 4.40 20.53
CA GLN A 90 -7.55 4.43 19.93
C GLN A 90 -7.51 4.27 18.40
N GLY A 91 -6.79 3.25 17.94
CA GLY A 91 -6.89 2.74 16.57
C GLY A 91 -7.88 1.58 16.53
N TRP A 92 -8.97 1.75 15.80
CA TRP A 92 -10.00 0.75 15.51
C TRP A 92 -9.46 -0.70 15.48
N ARG A 93 -9.94 -1.52 16.41
CA ARG A 93 -9.75 -2.98 16.36
C ARG A 93 -10.58 -3.51 15.20
N ILE A 94 -9.94 -3.92 14.11
CA ILE A 94 -10.44 -5.01 13.27
C ILE A 94 -9.39 -6.11 13.23
N MET A 95 -9.87 -7.30 13.54
CA MET A 95 -9.17 -8.56 13.67
C MET A 95 -8.63 -9.07 12.32
N THR A 96 -7.46 -9.70 12.39
CA THR A 96 -6.71 -10.57 11.47
C THR A 96 -7.28 -10.93 10.09
N VAL A 97 -6.45 -10.79 9.04
CA VAL A 97 -6.25 -11.84 8.02
C VAL A 97 -4.76 -12.06 7.81
N SER A 98 -4.33 -13.30 8.05
CA SER A 98 -3.03 -13.81 7.62
C SER A 98 -3.14 -14.16 6.13
N MET A 99 -2.30 -13.56 5.29
CA MET A 99 -1.84 -14.26 4.10
C MET A 99 -0.37 -14.59 4.32
N ARG A 100 -0.10 -15.85 4.66
CA ARG A 100 1.24 -16.43 4.52
C ARG A 100 1.55 -16.46 3.03
N ASN A 101 2.54 -15.69 2.59
CA ASN A 101 3.33 -16.09 1.44
C ASN A 101 4.58 -16.76 2.00
N ASP A 102 4.44 -18.04 2.33
CA ASP A 102 5.60 -18.92 2.43
C ASP A 102 6.00 -19.29 1.01
N THR A 103 6.98 -18.56 0.47
CA THR A 103 7.87 -19.11 -0.54
C THR A 103 9.27 -19.09 0.04
N THR A 104 9.48 -19.82 1.13
CA THR A 104 10.82 -20.31 1.45
C THR A 104 11.27 -21.22 0.31
N HIS A 105 12.23 -20.74 -0.46
CA HIS A 105 13.13 -21.60 -1.22
C HIS A 105 13.90 -22.48 -0.22
N THR A 106 13.32 -23.62 0.16
CA THR A 106 14.09 -24.69 0.78
C THR A 106 14.55 -25.63 -0.32
N ARG A 107 15.84 -25.54 -0.66
CA ARG A 107 16.54 -26.56 -1.43
C ARG A 107 16.38 -27.89 -0.69
N GLY A 108 16.08 -28.95 -1.45
CA GLY A 108 15.81 -30.27 -0.91
C GLY A 108 16.92 -30.80 0.01
N ILE A 109 16.51 -31.30 1.16
CA ILE A 109 17.26 -32.29 1.93
C ILE A 109 16.49 -33.60 1.79
N LYS A 110 17.12 -34.56 1.11
CA LYS A 110 16.61 -35.93 0.96
C LYS A 110 16.86 -36.67 2.27
N HIS A 111 15.81 -37.09 2.97
CA HIS A 111 15.92 -38.11 4.01
C HIS A 111 15.59 -39.47 3.41
N ALA A 112 16.58 -40.36 3.35
CA ALA A 112 16.36 -41.79 3.13
C ALA A 112 15.89 -42.45 4.45
N PRO A 113 15.00 -43.44 4.42
CA PRO A 113 14.60 -44.18 5.61
C PRO A 113 15.69 -45.17 6.07
N PRO A 114 15.77 -45.50 7.38
CA PRO A 114 16.70 -46.50 7.88
C PRO A 114 16.29 -47.90 7.43
N ALA A 115 17.29 -48.72 7.10
CA ALA A 115 17.12 -50.14 6.81
C ALA A 115 16.75 -50.93 8.08
N LEU A 116 15.98 -52.01 7.90
CA LEU A 116 15.68 -53.03 8.90
C LEU A 116 16.94 -53.74 9.39
#